data_AF-A0A2V9XZL9-F1
#
_entry.id   AF-A0A2V9XZL9-F1
#
_cell.length_a   1.000
_cell.length_b   1.000
_cell.length_c   1.000
_cell.angle_alpha   90.00
_cell.angle_beta   90.00
_cell.angle_gamma   90.00
#
_symmetry.space_group_name_H-M   'P 1'
#
loop_
_entity.id
_entity.type
_entity.pdbx_description
1 polymer ?
#
loop_
_entity_poly.entity_id
_entity_poly.type
_entity_poly.pdbx_seq_one_letter_code
_entity_poly.pdbx_strand_id
1 'polypeptide(L)'
;MKYHIYLIATLVLTLTSFAAAQNQNSPAVDQALKATGKPIDFLFNYLNMAGTTKASEFRPLTQRERTHIYLKTMANPLGYIKAGFSAGIDQWKDKPQEWEQGASGYGKRFANIVGQYSIQRTVTFGLSSAFHEDNRYFNSGKTGLLPRTEYALVSGVLARHDDGSRHVSISQVGGVAAGAFLSRYWQPPSQRSAGDGAVSFGITMASNMGFSVLKEFLPDLGRIISKKHKTP
;
A
#
# COMPACT_ATOMS: atom_id res chain seq x y z
N MET A 1 -12.45 -12.42 28.98
CA MET A 1 -11.85 -11.40 28.08
C MET A 1 -10.87 -11.94 27.04
N LYS A 2 -10.20 -13.10 27.26
CA LYS A 2 -9.32 -13.72 26.25
C LYS A 2 -10.08 -14.32 25.04
N TYR A 3 -11.32 -14.76 25.22
CA TYR A 3 -12.12 -15.42 24.17
C TYR A 3 -12.62 -14.49 23.04
N HIS A 4 -12.83 -13.19 23.28
CA HIS A 4 -13.29 -12.27 22.24
C HIS A 4 -12.19 -11.86 21.24
N ILE A 5 -10.92 -11.94 21.65
CA ILE A 5 -9.76 -11.64 20.78
C ILE A 5 -9.54 -12.77 19.77
N TYR A 6 -9.73 -14.03 20.19
CA TYR A 6 -9.66 -15.17 19.27
C TYR A 6 -10.81 -15.15 18.27
N LEU A 7 -12.02 -14.74 18.67
CA LEU A 7 -13.21 -14.72 17.79
C LEU A 7 -13.05 -13.78 16.58
N ILE A 8 -12.48 -12.58 16.80
CA ILE A 8 -12.22 -11.59 15.74
C ILE A 8 -11.05 -12.04 14.84
N ALA A 9 -10.02 -12.68 15.41
CA ALA A 9 -8.92 -13.25 14.63
C ALA A 9 -9.36 -14.45 13.78
N THR A 10 -10.26 -15.30 14.27
CA THR A 10 -10.84 -16.39 13.47
C THR A 10 -11.77 -15.90 12.38
N LEU A 11 -12.56 -14.83 12.59
CA LEU A 11 -13.47 -14.32 11.56
C LEU A 11 -12.71 -13.71 10.36
N VAL A 12 -11.54 -13.11 10.59
CA VAL A 12 -10.68 -12.57 9.52
C VAL A 12 -9.88 -13.68 8.82
N LEU A 13 -9.47 -14.73 9.53
CA LEU A 13 -8.77 -15.88 8.93
C LEU A 13 -9.70 -16.81 8.13
N THR A 14 -10.98 -16.97 8.49
CA THR A 14 -11.89 -17.88 7.78
C THR A 14 -12.39 -17.29 6.46
N LEU A 15 -12.53 -15.97 6.35
CA LEU A 15 -12.89 -15.30 5.09
C LEU A 15 -11.74 -15.30 4.05
N THR A 16 -10.49 -15.38 4.48
CA THR A 16 -9.34 -15.56 3.56
C THR A 16 -9.16 -17.01 3.10
N SER A 17 -9.53 -17.99 3.94
CA SER A 17 -9.33 -19.41 3.62
C SER A 17 -10.42 -20.01 2.75
N PHE A 18 -11.66 -19.51 2.80
CA PHE A 18 -12.74 -20.00 1.92
C PHE A 18 -12.54 -19.62 0.45
N ALA A 19 -11.84 -18.51 0.16
CA ALA A 19 -11.51 -18.12 -1.22
C ALA A 19 -10.32 -18.92 -1.81
N ALA A 20 -9.44 -19.45 -0.95
CA ALA A 20 -8.27 -20.23 -1.38
C ALA A 20 -8.59 -21.71 -1.66
N ALA A 21 -9.69 -22.24 -1.11
CA ALA A 21 -10.06 -23.65 -1.25
C ALA A 21 -10.85 -23.98 -2.54
N GLN A 22 -11.33 -22.98 -3.30
CA GLN A 22 -12.18 -23.23 -4.47
C GLN A 22 -11.48 -23.16 -5.83
N ASN A 23 -10.18 -22.82 -5.92
CA ASN A 23 -9.58 -22.61 -7.24
C ASN A 23 -8.10 -23.02 -7.36
N GLN A 24 -7.76 -24.23 -6.90
CA GLN A 24 -6.42 -24.80 -7.07
C GLN A 24 -6.15 -25.38 -8.48
N ASN A 25 -7.13 -25.43 -9.38
CA ASN A 25 -6.97 -25.98 -10.73
C ASN A 25 -7.38 -24.98 -11.84
N SER A 26 -6.92 -23.73 -11.75
CA SER A 26 -7.06 -22.78 -12.86
C SER A 26 -5.76 -22.69 -13.67
N PRO A 27 -5.76 -23.05 -14.97
CA PRO A 27 -4.57 -22.95 -15.86
C PRO A 27 -4.03 -21.52 -16.03
N ALA A 28 -4.73 -20.52 -15.49
CA ALA A 28 -4.30 -19.13 -15.40
C ALA A 28 -3.09 -18.92 -14.47
N VAL A 29 -2.92 -19.74 -13.42
CA VAL A 29 -1.76 -19.64 -12.50
C VAL A 29 -0.49 -20.17 -13.19
N ASP A 30 -0.61 -21.26 -13.93
CA ASP A 30 0.50 -21.82 -14.72
C ASP A 30 0.89 -20.95 -15.92
N GLN A 31 -0.07 -20.26 -16.54
CA GLN A 31 0.23 -19.26 -17.57
C GLN A 31 0.89 -18.00 -17.00
N ALA A 32 0.51 -17.57 -15.79
CA ALA A 32 1.14 -16.43 -15.11
C ALA A 32 2.59 -16.72 -14.68
N LEU A 33 2.90 -17.98 -14.33
CA LEU A 33 4.26 -18.42 -14.03
C LEU A 33 5.14 -18.61 -15.28
N LYS A 34 4.55 -18.90 -16.44
CA LYS A 34 5.26 -19.05 -17.73
C LYS A 34 5.56 -17.73 -18.43
N ALA A 35 4.92 -16.63 -18.05
CA ALA A 35 5.22 -15.29 -18.54
C ALA A 35 6.38 -14.65 -17.75
N THR A 36 7.55 -15.30 -17.71
CA THR A 36 8.78 -14.74 -17.14
C THR A 36 9.38 -13.68 -18.06
N GLY A 37 8.77 -12.49 -18.09
CA GLY A 37 9.51 -11.22 -18.10
C GLY A 37 9.98 -10.95 -16.68
N LYS A 38 11.12 -10.27 -16.49
CA LYS A 38 11.81 -10.20 -15.19
C LYS A 38 10.84 -9.67 -14.10
N PRO A 39 10.92 -10.09 -12.82
CA PRO A 39 10.08 -9.56 -11.73
C PRO A 39 10.08 -8.02 -11.65
N ILE A 40 11.20 -7.45 -12.08
CA ILE A 40 11.44 -6.03 -12.29
C ILE A 40 10.47 -5.42 -13.33
N ASP A 41 10.19 -6.10 -14.44
CA ASP A 41 9.28 -5.66 -15.50
C ASP A 41 7.82 -5.67 -15.03
N PHE A 42 7.44 -6.64 -14.20
CA PHE A 42 6.11 -6.65 -13.56
C PHE A 42 5.95 -5.51 -12.55
N LEU A 43 6.96 -5.28 -11.71
CA LEU A 43 6.99 -4.17 -10.77
C LEU A 43 6.97 -2.83 -11.53
N PHE A 44 7.77 -2.70 -12.59
CA PHE A 44 7.79 -1.51 -13.44
C PHE A 44 6.47 -1.30 -14.16
N ASN A 45 5.81 -2.33 -14.69
CA ASN A 45 4.50 -2.21 -15.33
C ASN A 45 3.39 -1.83 -14.32
N TYR A 46 3.39 -2.45 -13.14
CA TYR A 46 2.44 -2.13 -12.07
C TYR A 46 2.61 -0.68 -11.58
N LEU A 47 3.85 -0.28 -11.32
CA LEU A 47 4.16 1.08 -10.87
C LEU A 47 4.00 2.10 -12.02
N ASN A 48 4.26 1.73 -13.28
CA ASN A 48 3.99 2.56 -14.46
C ASN A 48 2.51 2.90 -14.53
N MET A 49 1.64 1.90 -14.37
CA MET A 49 0.20 2.08 -14.48
C MET A 49 -0.37 3.00 -13.38
N ALA A 50 0.33 3.16 -12.25
CA ALA A 50 -0.05 4.09 -11.18
C ALA A 50 0.44 5.54 -11.39
N GLY A 51 1.32 5.80 -12.37
CA GLY A 51 1.91 7.10 -12.65
C GLY A 51 1.63 7.64 -14.07
N THR A 52 0.87 6.92 -14.89
CA THR A 52 0.59 7.27 -16.29
C THR A 52 -0.64 8.14 -16.49
N THR A 53 -1.64 8.04 -15.61
CA THR A 53 -2.86 8.87 -15.70
C THR A 53 -2.54 10.31 -15.31
N LYS A 54 -2.81 11.25 -16.20
CA LYS A 54 -2.55 12.67 -15.95
C LYS A 54 -3.61 13.28 -15.06
N ALA A 55 -3.25 14.34 -14.33
CA ALA A 55 -4.21 15.13 -13.56
C ALA A 55 -5.35 15.70 -14.43
N SER A 56 -5.07 16.02 -15.70
CA SER A 56 -6.05 16.50 -16.68
C SER A 56 -7.06 15.44 -17.14
N GLU A 57 -6.76 14.15 -16.92
CA GLU A 57 -7.61 13.01 -17.31
C GLU A 57 -8.47 12.54 -16.13
N PHE A 58 -8.60 13.37 -15.09
CA PHE A 58 -9.35 13.03 -13.91
C PHE A 58 -10.82 12.77 -14.25
N ARG A 59 -11.32 11.66 -13.72
CA ARG A 59 -12.75 11.40 -13.60
C ARG A 59 -13.05 10.89 -12.20
N PRO A 60 -14.17 11.32 -11.59
CA PRO A 60 -14.62 10.81 -10.30
C PRO A 60 -14.78 9.30 -10.31
N LEU A 61 -14.56 8.68 -9.15
CA LEU A 61 -14.79 7.25 -8.97
C LEU A 61 -16.24 7.00 -8.60
N THR A 62 -16.87 6.07 -9.31
CA THR A 62 -18.09 5.45 -8.78
C THR A 62 -17.74 4.56 -7.57
N GLN A 63 -18.70 4.33 -6.68
CA GLN A 63 -18.46 3.46 -5.51
C GLN A 63 -18.13 2.01 -5.90
N ARG A 64 -18.65 1.54 -7.04
CA ARG A 64 -18.30 0.24 -7.61
C ARG A 64 -16.82 0.18 -8.00
N GLU A 65 -16.31 1.20 -8.68
CA GLU A 65 -14.90 1.27 -9.06
C GLU A 65 -13.98 1.41 -7.84
N ARG A 66 -14.38 2.23 -6.86
CA ARG A 66 -13.67 2.36 -5.58
C ARG A 66 -13.53 1.02 -4.87
N THR A 67 -14.63 0.27 -4.77
CA THR A 67 -14.66 -1.07 -4.16
C THR A 67 -13.78 -2.05 -4.93
N HIS A 68 -13.84 -2.02 -6.27
CA HIS A 68 -12.99 -2.84 -7.12
C HIS A 68 -11.49 -2.54 -6.90
N ILE A 69 -11.11 -1.26 -6.81
CA ILE A 69 -9.73 -0.83 -6.52
C ILE A 69 -9.29 -1.30 -5.13
N TYR A 70 -10.17 -1.18 -4.13
CA TYR A 70 -9.89 -1.67 -2.78
C TYR A 70 -9.60 -3.18 -2.78
N LEU A 71 -10.49 -3.98 -3.37
CA LEU A 71 -10.32 -5.44 -3.45
C LEU A 71 -9.06 -5.82 -4.22
N LYS A 72 -8.80 -5.17 -5.36
CA LYS A 72 -7.58 -5.38 -6.15
C LYS A 72 -6.31 -5.02 -5.38
N THR A 73 -6.38 -3.99 -4.53
CA THR A 73 -5.27 -3.55 -3.69
C THR A 73 -5.01 -4.54 -2.54
N MET A 74 -6.06 -5.11 -1.95
CA MET A 74 -5.98 -6.13 -0.91
C MET A 74 -5.44 -7.46 -1.45
N ALA A 75 -5.78 -7.82 -2.69
CA ALA A 75 -5.29 -9.04 -3.34
C ALA A 75 -3.93 -8.87 -4.05
N ASN A 76 -3.31 -7.69 -3.98
CA ASN A 76 -2.09 -7.43 -4.73
C ASN A 76 -0.86 -8.11 -4.08
N PRO A 77 -0.20 -9.08 -4.76
CA PRO A 77 0.95 -9.80 -4.22
C PRO A 77 2.14 -8.88 -3.91
N LEU A 78 2.30 -7.76 -4.64
CA LEU A 78 3.39 -6.81 -4.38
C LEU A 78 3.30 -6.17 -3.00
N GLY A 79 2.08 -5.98 -2.46
CA GLY A 79 1.90 -5.46 -1.11
C GLY A 79 2.48 -6.40 -0.05
N TYR A 80 2.23 -7.70 -0.22
CA TYR A 80 2.75 -8.75 0.68
C TYR A 80 4.25 -8.96 0.50
N ILE A 81 4.78 -8.90 -0.73
CA ILE A 81 6.23 -8.95 -0.96
C ILE A 81 6.93 -7.78 -0.25
N LYS A 82 6.39 -6.56 -0.37
CA LYS A 82 6.89 -5.38 0.36
C LYS A 82 6.83 -5.58 1.88
N ALA A 83 5.74 -6.16 2.38
CA ALA A 83 5.62 -6.49 3.80
C ALA A 83 6.68 -7.50 4.25
N GLY A 84 6.96 -8.53 3.44
CA GLY A 84 8.01 -9.51 3.69
C GLY A 84 9.40 -8.88 3.74
N PHE A 85 9.71 -8.02 2.77
CA PHE A 85 10.99 -7.30 2.76
C PHE A 85 11.14 -6.39 4.00
N SER A 86 10.09 -5.66 4.38
CA SER A 86 10.09 -4.83 5.58
C SER A 86 10.22 -5.66 6.86
N ALA A 87 9.57 -6.83 6.93
CA ALA A 87 9.72 -7.76 8.03
C ALA A 87 11.15 -8.29 8.13
N GLY A 88 11.83 -8.51 6.99
CA GLY A 88 13.23 -8.90 6.93
C GLY A 88 14.17 -7.83 7.47
N ILE A 89 13.89 -6.55 7.19
CA ILE A 89 14.65 -5.43 7.79
C ILE A 89 14.44 -5.40 9.30
N ASP A 90 13.20 -5.52 9.76
CA ASP A 90 12.88 -5.53 11.20
C ASP A 90 13.50 -6.76 11.89
N GLN A 91 13.58 -7.90 11.20
CA GLN A 91 14.26 -9.10 11.67
C GLN A 91 15.76 -8.86 11.82
N TRP A 92 16.40 -8.28 10.80
CA TRP A 92 17.83 -7.98 10.81
C TRP A 92 18.20 -6.97 11.92
N LYS A 93 17.29 -6.04 12.23
CA LYS A 93 17.44 -5.05 13.32
C LYS A 93 16.96 -5.55 14.68
N ASP A 94 16.49 -6.80 14.75
CA ASP A 94 15.89 -7.39 15.95
C ASP A 94 14.80 -6.53 16.61
N LYS A 95 13.89 -5.98 15.80
CA LYS A 95 12.84 -5.07 16.26
C LYS A 95 11.45 -5.67 16.11
N PRO A 96 10.62 -5.73 17.17
CA PRO A 96 11.00 -5.71 18.59
C PRO A 96 11.85 -6.93 18.97
N GLN A 97 12.74 -6.77 19.95
CA GLN A 97 13.59 -7.87 20.44
C GLN A 97 12.74 -8.95 21.13
N GLU A 98 11.62 -8.55 21.75
CA GLU A 98 10.69 -9.46 22.44
C GLU A 98 9.96 -10.43 21.49
N TRP A 99 10.05 -10.23 20.17
CA TRP A 99 9.52 -11.19 19.20
C TRP A 99 10.50 -12.30 18.84
N GLU A 100 11.73 -12.22 19.33
CA GLU A 100 12.82 -13.16 19.13
C GLU A 100 13.27 -13.24 17.66
N GLN A 101 14.37 -13.96 17.43
CA GLN A 101 14.88 -14.27 16.11
C GLN A 101 14.29 -15.58 15.56
N GLY A 102 14.56 -15.86 14.28
CA GLY A 102 14.05 -17.05 13.59
C GLY A 102 12.65 -16.89 13.00
N ALA A 103 12.11 -17.99 12.48
CA ALA A 103 10.88 -18.00 11.68
C ALA A 103 9.65 -17.48 12.45
N SER A 104 9.54 -17.78 13.75
CA SER A 104 8.47 -17.29 14.62
C SER A 104 8.49 -15.76 14.71
N GLY A 105 9.65 -15.17 15.02
CA GLY A 105 9.82 -13.73 15.10
C GLY A 105 9.57 -13.02 13.77
N TYR A 106 10.08 -13.57 12.67
CA TYR A 106 9.81 -13.05 11.33
C TYR A 106 8.32 -13.08 11.00
N GLY A 107 7.63 -14.17 11.33
CA GLY A 107 6.18 -14.32 11.16
C GLY A 107 5.39 -13.25 11.92
N LYS A 108 5.77 -12.94 13.17
CA LYS A 108 5.15 -11.85 13.97
C LYS A 108 5.37 -10.48 13.30
N ARG A 109 6.59 -10.20 12.83
CA ARG A 109 6.94 -8.95 12.11
C ARG A 109 6.12 -8.79 10.83
N PHE A 110 6.06 -9.85 10.03
CA PHE A 110 5.27 -9.90 8.80
C PHE A 110 3.78 -9.69 9.07
N ALA A 111 3.19 -10.45 10.00
CA ALA A 111 1.79 -10.34 10.37
C ALA A 111 1.45 -8.94 10.90
N ASN A 112 2.32 -8.33 11.69
CA ASN A 112 2.15 -6.95 12.15
C ASN A 112 2.11 -5.95 11.00
N ILE A 113 3.05 -6.03 10.04
CA ILE A 113 3.08 -5.12 8.89
C ILE A 113 1.85 -5.30 8.00
N VAL A 114 1.44 -6.55 7.74
CA VAL A 114 0.22 -6.86 6.99
C VAL A 114 -1.03 -6.39 7.72
N GLY A 115 -1.08 -6.52 9.05
CA GLY A 115 -2.18 -6.02 9.87
C GLY A 115 -2.32 -4.51 9.81
N GLN A 116 -1.21 -3.78 9.98
CA GLN A 116 -1.17 -2.31 9.83
C GLN A 116 -1.62 -1.87 8.44
N TYR A 117 -1.08 -2.52 7.41
CA TYR A 117 -1.43 -2.25 6.02
C TYR A 117 -2.92 -2.48 5.74
N SER A 118 -3.47 -3.60 6.20
CA SER A 118 -4.88 -3.95 6.03
C SER A 118 -5.79 -2.93 6.70
N ILE A 119 -5.53 -2.60 7.98
CA ILE A 119 -6.31 -1.59 8.71
C ILE A 119 -6.26 -0.25 7.98
N GLN A 120 -5.07 0.20 7.59
CA GLN A 120 -4.93 1.45 6.85
C GLN A 120 -5.78 1.45 5.58
N ARG A 121 -5.68 0.39 4.76
CA ARG A 121 -6.42 0.29 3.49
C ARG A 121 -7.92 0.25 3.70
N THR A 122 -8.41 -0.50 4.68
CA THR A 122 -9.84 -0.61 4.98
C THR A 122 -10.41 0.70 5.50
N VAL A 123 -9.72 1.37 6.44
CA VAL A 123 -10.19 2.65 6.99
C VAL A 123 -10.12 3.74 5.92
N THR A 124 -9.04 3.83 5.13
CA THR A 124 -8.98 4.75 4.00
C THR A 124 -10.11 4.48 3.01
N PHE A 125 -10.41 3.22 2.67
CA PHE A 125 -11.53 2.89 1.79
C PHE A 125 -12.86 3.42 2.36
N GLY A 126 -13.18 3.10 3.62
CA GLY A 126 -14.42 3.52 4.26
C GLY A 126 -14.58 5.04 4.32
N LEU A 127 -13.55 5.75 4.79
CA LEU A 127 -13.57 7.21 4.86
C LEU A 127 -13.62 7.84 3.47
N SER A 128 -12.89 7.28 2.49
CA SER A 128 -12.90 7.81 1.12
C SER A 128 -14.26 7.64 0.44
N SER A 129 -14.99 6.58 0.79
CA SER A 129 -16.35 6.33 0.33
C SER A 129 -17.33 7.33 0.95
N ALA A 130 -17.16 7.65 2.24
CA ALA A 130 -18.03 8.58 2.97
C ALA A 130 -17.81 10.05 2.56
N PHE A 131 -16.55 10.46 2.38
CA PHE A 131 -16.17 11.85 2.09
C PHE A 131 -15.98 12.15 0.60
N HIS A 132 -16.26 11.19 -0.29
CA HIS A 132 -16.06 11.32 -1.74
C HIS A 132 -14.62 11.76 -2.09
N GLU A 133 -13.63 11.16 -1.42
CA GLU A 133 -12.22 11.47 -1.61
C GLU A 133 -11.58 10.46 -2.56
N ASP A 134 -10.75 10.91 -3.50
CA ASP A 134 -9.92 10.07 -4.36
C ASP A 134 -8.45 10.27 -4.05
N ASN A 135 -7.82 9.25 -3.45
CA ASN A 135 -6.41 9.23 -3.07
C ASN A 135 -5.48 8.64 -4.15
N ARG A 136 -6.00 8.37 -5.35
CA ARG A 136 -5.15 7.90 -6.46
C ARG A 136 -4.13 8.99 -6.81
N TYR A 137 -2.93 8.53 -7.14
CA TYR A 137 -1.91 9.43 -7.66
C TYR A 137 -2.18 9.71 -9.14
N PHE A 138 -2.14 10.98 -9.53
CA PHE A 138 -2.25 11.42 -10.92
C PHE A 138 -1.01 12.21 -11.28
N ASN A 139 -0.37 11.90 -12.40
CA ASN A 139 0.81 12.60 -12.87
C ASN A 139 0.55 14.09 -13.02
N SER A 140 1.50 14.90 -12.57
CA SER A 140 1.33 16.35 -12.54
C SER A 140 1.24 16.99 -13.93
N GLY A 141 1.88 16.40 -14.95
CA GLY A 141 2.07 17.02 -16.26
C GLY A 141 2.97 18.26 -16.26
N LYS A 142 3.56 18.63 -15.11
CA LYS A 142 4.47 19.77 -14.97
C LYS A 142 5.83 19.45 -15.59
N THR A 143 6.57 20.49 -15.96
CA THR A 143 7.97 20.40 -16.39
C THR A 143 8.91 20.77 -15.23
N GLY A 144 10.15 20.26 -15.27
CA GLY A 144 11.16 20.51 -14.24
C GLY A 144 11.08 19.59 -13.01
N LEU A 145 12.20 19.41 -12.30
CA LEU A 145 12.29 18.48 -11.16
C LEU A 145 11.55 19.00 -9.92
N LEU A 146 11.72 20.27 -9.58
CA LEU A 146 11.16 20.85 -8.35
C LEU A 146 9.62 20.91 -8.37
N PRO A 147 8.96 21.48 -9.40
CA PRO A 147 7.49 21.59 -9.40
C PRO A 147 6.78 20.22 -9.39
N ARG A 148 7.41 19.20 -9.96
CA ARG A 148 6.93 17.81 -9.97
C ARG A 148 7.08 17.15 -8.61
N THR A 149 8.25 17.32 -7.98
CA THR A 149 8.51 16.79 -6.64
C THR A 149 7.56 17.40 -5.62
N GLU A 150 7.39 18.73 -5.65
CA GLU A 150 6.44 19.44 -4.78
C GLU A 150 5.02 18.90 -4.96
N TYR A 151 4.53 18.83 -6.21
CA TYR A 151 3.23 18.27 -6.51
C TYR A 151 3.09 16.84 -5.97
N ALA A 152 4.12 16.01 -6.14
CA ALA A 152 4.09 14.62 -5.72
C ALA A 152 4.04 14.45 -4.20
N LEU A 153 4.83 15.25 -3.46
CA LEU A 153 4.83 15.26 -2.00
C LEU A 153 3.47 15.69 -1.44
N VAL A 154 2.93 16.80 -1.95
CA VAL A 154 1.61 17.32 -1.53
C VAL A 154 0.49 16.33 -1.89
N SER A 155 0.62 15.59 -2.99
CA SER A 155 -0.32 14.51 -3.34
C SER A 155 -0.32 13.33 -2.36
N GLY A 156 0.68 13.21 -1.47
CA GLY A 156 0.66 12.22 -0.41
C GLY A 156 -0.31 12.54 0.73
N VAL A 157 -0.77 13.80 0.85
CA VAL A 157 -1.69 14.29 1.89
C VAL A 157 -2.98 14.88 1.33
N LEU A 158 -3.06 15.15 0.03
CA LEU A 158 -4.28 15.65 -0.60
C LEU A 158 -5.05 14.53 -1.31
N ALA A 159 -6.37 14.57 -1.19
CA ALA A 159 -7.30 13.82 -2.02
C ALA A 159 -7.91 14.74 -3.08
N ARG A 160 -8.35 14.16 -4.19
CA ARG A 160 -9.18 14.85 -5.18
C ARG A 160 -10.65 14.53 -4.94
N HIS A 161 -11.54 15.51 -5.04
CA HIS A 161 -12.99 15.31 -4.92
C HIS A 161 -13.66 15.17 -6.28
N ASP A 162 -14.96 14.89 -6.28
CA ASP A 162 -15.74 14.63 -7.50
C ASP A 162 -15.77 15.84 -8.47
N ASP A 163 -15.55 17.06 -7.98
CA ASP A 163 -15.42 18.28 -8.78
C ASP A 163 -13.99 18.50 -9.33
N GLY A 164 -13.04 17.63 -8.99
CA GLY A 164 -11.64 17.74 -9.37
C GLY A 164 -10.79 18.63 -8.45
N SER A 165 -11.40 19.29 -7.46
CA SER A 165 -10.69 20.07 -6.44
C SER A 165 -9.83 19.16 -5.57
N ARG A 166 -8.81 19.75 -4.92
CA ARG A 166 -7.87 19.00 -4.06
C ARG A 166 -7.88 19.56 -2.65
N HIS A 167 -8.18 18.71 -1.69
CA HIS A 167 -8.26 19.06 -0.27
C HIS A 167 -7.46 18.08 0.57
N VAL A 168 -7.18 18.44 1.82
CA VAL A 168 -6.51 17.54 2.76
C VAL A 168 -7.33 16.26 2.89
N SER A 169 -6.67 15.13 2.69
CA SER A 169 -7.31 13.82 2.70
C SER A 169 -7.54 13.33 4.12
N ILE A 170 -8.79 13.36 4.55
CA ILE A 170 -9.21 12.80 5.85
C ILE A 170 -9.05 11.28 5.80
N SER A 171 -9.35 10.65 4.68
CA SER A 171 -9.27 9.19 4.53
C SER A 171 -7.85 8.65 4.52
N GLN A 172 -6.90 9.34 3.89
CA GLN A 172 -5.49 8.95 3.88
C GLN A 172 -4.89 9.14 5.27
N VAL A 173 -5.07 10.31 5.89
CA VAL A 173 -4.55 10.60 7.22
C VAL A 173 -5.18 9.68 8.25
N GLY A 174 -6.51 9.56 8.24
CA GLY A 174 -7.27 8.71 9.15
C GLY A 174 -6.92 7.23 9.01
N GLY A 175 -6.73 6.74 7.79
CA GLY A 175 -6.31 5.35 7.56
C GLY A 175 -4.90 5.09 8.08
N VAL A 176 -3.93 5.96 7.78
CA VAL A 176 -2.55 5.81 8.27
C VAL A 176 -2.51 5.87 9.80
N ALA A 177 -3.27 6.79 10.40
CA ALA A 177 -3.43 6.87 11.85
C ALA A 177 -4.03 5.59 12.42
N ALA A 178 -5.11 5.07 11.83
CA ALA A 178 -5.73 3.83 12.29
C ALA A 178 -4.74 2.66 12.29
N GLY A 179 -3.99 2.45 11.20
CA GLY A 179 -2.97 1.38 11.14
C GLY A 179 -1.88 1.58 12.20
N ALA A 180 -1.35 2.78 12.31
CA ALA A 180 -0.25 3.10 13.22
C ALA A 180 -0.64 2.95 14.70
N PHE A 181 -1.80 3.49 15.10
CA PHE A 181 -2.23 3.49 16.49
C PHE A 181 -2.92 2.20 16.90
N LEU A 182 -3.78 1.60 16.07
CA LEU A 182 -4.44 0.34 16.43
C LEU A 182 -3.45 -0.81 16.53
N SER A 183 -2.33 -0.77 15.79
CA SER A 183 -1.28 -1.78 15.95
C SER A 183 -0.64 -1.83 17.32
N ARG A 184 -0.71 -0.74 18.09
CA ARG A 184 -0.16 -0.71 19.44
C ARG A 184 -0.81 -1.74 20.38
N TYR A 185 -2.06 -2.13 20.11
CA TYR A 185 -2.80 -3.10 20.94
C TYR A 185 -2.16 -4.49 21.01
N TRP A 186 -1.43 -4.91 19.98
CA TRP A 186 -0.76 -6.22 19.95
C TRP A 186 0.77 -6.12 19.98
N GLN A 187 1.32 -4.91 20.17
CA GLN A 187 2.76 -4.69 20.25
C GLN A 187 3.29 -5.00 21.66
N PRO A 188 4.57 -5.42 21.79
CA PRO A 188 5.24 -5.54 23.08
C PRO A 188 5.30 -4.21 23.85
N PRO A 189 5.56 -4.24 25.18
CA PRO A 189 5.69 -3.05 26.00
C PRO A 189 6.64 -1.98 25.44
N SER A 190 7.72 -2.37 24.76
CA SER A 190 8.69 -1.46 24.15
C SER A 190 8.17 -0.67 22.94
N GLN A 191 7.04 -1.07 22.34
CA GLN A 191 6.53 -0.46 21.10
C GLN A 191 5.03 -0.13 21.12
N ARG A 192 4.35 -0.29 22.26
CA ARG A 192 2.90 -0.08 22.40
C ARG A 192 2.50 1.32 22.85
N SER A 193 3.44 2.26 23.01
CA SER A 193 3.11 3.60 23.48
C SER A 193 2.43 4.44 22.38
N ALA A 194 1.74 5.52 22.78
CA ALA A 194 1.21 6.49 21.83
C ALA A 194 2.32 7.19 21.03
N GLY A 195 3.50 7.41 21.64
CA GLY A 195 4.68 7.96 20.97
C GLY A 195 5.17 7.05 19.84
N ASP A 196 5.21 5.73 20.08
CA ASP A 196 5.58 4.76 19.04
C ASP A 196 4.56 4.74 17.89
N GLY A 197 3.27 4.92 18.22
CA GLY A 197 2.19 5.10 17.24
C GLY A 197 2.40 6.34 16.39
N ALA A 198 2.76 7.48 17.00
CA ALA A 198 3.04 8.72 16.29
C ALA A 198 4.27 8.61 15.37
N VAL A 199 5.34 7.96 15.81
CA VAL A 199 6.52 7.67 14.98
C VAL A 199 6.13 6.77 13.80
N SER A 200 5.36 5.71 14.06
CA SER A 200 4.86 4.80 13.01
C SER A 200 3.98 5.53 11.99
N PHE A 201 3.12 6.44 12.46
CA PHE A 201 2.28 7.29 11.61
C PHE A 201 3.15 8.17 10.70
N GLY A 202 4.13 8.87 11.27
CA GLY A 202 5.03 9.74 10.52
C GLY A 202 5.84 8.99 9.46
N ILE A 203 6.41 7.84 9.81
CA ILE A 203 7.16 6.98 8.88
C ILE A 203 6.25 6.50 7.73
N THR A 204 5.03 6.06 8.03
CA THR A 204 4.10 5.60 6.99
C THR A 204 3.64 6.75 6.09
N MET A 205 3.38 7.93 6.63
CA MET A 205 3.07 9.13 5.84
C MET A 205 4.23 9.52 4.91
N ALA A 206 5.44 9.62 5.45
CA ALA A 206 6.64 9.92 4.67
C ALA A 206 6.90 8.88 3.59
N SER A 207 6.70 7.59 3.91
CA SER A 207 6.80 6.51 2.94
C SER A 207 5.79 6.69 1.80
N ASN A 208 4.52 6.97 2.11
CA ASN A 208 3.48 7.19 1.09
C ASN A 208 3.81 8.38 0.18
N MET A 209 4.29 9.50 0.73
CA MET A 209 4.77 10.65 -0.04
C MET A 209 5.94 10.28 -0.94
N GLY A 210 6.93 9.55 -0.42
CA GLY A 210 8.06 9.04 -1.19
C GLY A 210 7.62 8.16 -2.37
N PHE A 211 6.63 7.30 -2.16
CA PHE A 211 6.04 6.50 -3.25
C PHE A 211 5.29 7.36 -4.28
N SER A 212 4.69 8.48 -3.89
CA SER A 212 4.09 9.43 -4.84
C SER A 212 5.16 10.09 -5.71
N VAL A 213 6.30 10.49 -5.11
CA VAL A 213 7.46 11.00 -5.87
C VAL A 213 7.98 9.93 -6.84
N LEU A 214 8.13 8.69 -6.39
CA LEU A 214 8.54 7.60 -7.28
C LEU A 214 7.58 7.44 -8.47
N LYS A 215 6.26 7.48 -8.24
CA LYS A 215 5.24 7.39 -9.31
C LYS A 215 5.31 8.57 -10.29
N GLU A 216 5.63 9.77 -9.80
CA GLU A 216 5.76 10.96 -10.66
C GLU A 216 6.86 10.80 -11.71
N PHE A 217 8.01 10.25 -11.31
CA PHE A 217 9.20 10.15 -12.14
C PHE A 217 9.35 8.81 -12.86
N LEU A 218 8.60 7.78 -12.47
CA LEU A 218 8.68 6.46 -13.06
C LEU A 218 8.46 6.42 -14.59
N PRO A 219 7.50 7.18 -15.17
CA PRO A 219 7.32 7.22 -16.62
C PRO A 219 8.57 7.70 -17.37
N ASP A 220 9.38 8.56 -16.77
CA ASP A 220 10.62 9.05 -17.40
C ASP A 220 11.71 7.98 -17.39
N LEU A 221 11.86 7.26 -16.28
CA LEU A 221 12.78 6.12 -16.17
C LEU A 221 12.45 5.05 -17.21
N GLY A 222 11.15 4.73 -17.37
CA GLY A 222 10.70 3.79 -18.40
C GLY A 222 11.05 4.23 -19.82
N ARG A 223 10.89 5.53 -20.14
CA ARG A 223 11.27 6.07 -21.46
C ARG A 223 12.77 5.97 -21.73
N ILE A 224 13.62 6.22 -20.73
CA ILE A 224 15.08 6.12 -20.87
C ILE A 224 15.50 4.67 -21.14
N ILE A 225 14.96 3.72 -20.37
CA ILE A 225 15.28 2.29 -20.51
C ILE A 225 14.81 1.76 -21.87
N SER A 226 13.60 2.14 -22.32
CA SER A 226 13.06 1.74 -23.61
C SER A 226 13.86 2.32 -24.79
N LYS A 227 14.31 3.58 -24.71
CA LYS A 227 15.17 4.18 -25.74
C LYS A 227 16.52 3.45 -25.86
N LYS A 228 17.12 3.05 -24.73
CA LYS A 228 18.39 2.31 -24.70
C LYS A 228 18.31 0.91 -25.31
N HIS A 229 17.12 0.28 -25.33
CA HIS A 229 16.89 -1.00 -26.00
C HIS A 229 16.61 -0.87 -27.51
N LYS A 230 16.34 0.34 -28.02
CA LYS A 230 16.05 0.59 -29.44
C LYS A 230 17.26 1.13 -30.23
N THR A 231 18.42 1.24 -29.60
CA THR A 231 19.65 1.64 -30.28
C THR A 231 20.43 0.37 -30.61
N PRO A 232 20.55 -0.03 -31.90
CA PRO A 232 21.41 -1.13 -32.31
C PRO A 232 22.89 -0.81 -32.10
#